data_AF-A0AA85IWR4-F1
#
_entry.id   AF-A0AA85IWR4-F1
#
_cell.length_a   1.000
_cell.length_b   1.000
_cell.length_c   1.000
_cell.angle_alpha   90.00
_cell.angle_beta   90.00
_cell.angle_gamma   90.00
#
_symmetry.space_group_name_H-M   'P 1'
#
loop_
_entity.id
_entity.type
_entity.pdbx_description
1 polymer ?
#
loop_
_entity_poly.entity_id
_entity_poly.type
_entity_poly.pdbx_seq_one_letter_code
_entity_poly.pdbx_strand_id
1 'polypeptide(L)'
;MSLNTAYASTIPAVFKIVEMIIDLILIILVAVSSVYTIPGPGGWLFFVAILTMLVSLFFYLIHLTNAIYKFAGPMTLVEFICITICSVFHLIAMIVAAATVSGVPSAIASA
;
A
#
# COMPACT_ATOMS: atom_id res chain seq x y z
N MET A 1 28.02 -2.32 8.20
CA MET A 1 26.94 -3.09 7.55
C MET A 1 27.11 -2.94 6.05
N SER A 2 27.51 -3.99 5.34
CA SER A 2 27.46 -3.99 3.87
C SER A 2 26.00 -4.13 3.43
N LEU A 3 25.57 -3.31 2.47
CA LEU A 3 24.24 -3.43 1.88
C LEU A 3 24.12 -4.79 1.17
N ASN A 4 23.03 -5.51 1.43
CA ASN A 4 22.75 -6.75 0.72
C ASN A 4 22.13 -6.44 -0.66
N THR A 5 22.96 -6.02 -1.61
CA THR A 5 22.55 -5.69 -2.98
C THR A 5 21.93 -6.88 -3.72
N ALA A 6 22.20 -8.12 -3.29
CA ALA A 6 21.55 -9.31 -3.83
C ALA A 6 20.04 -9.35 -3.51
N TYR A 7 19.61 -8.75 -2.41
CA TYR A 7 18.18 -8.69 -2.06
C TYR A 7 17.39 -7.81 -3.05
N ALA A 8 17.98 -6.75 -3.57
CA ALA A 8 17.33 -5.85 -4.54
C ALA A 8 16.94 -6.55 -5.86
N SER A 9 17.58 -7.69 -6.18
CA SER A 9 17.29 -8.51 -7.36
C SER A 9 16.27 -9.62 -7.09
N THR A 10 15.80 -9.76 -5.85
CA THR A 10 14.82 -10.80 -5.50
C THR A 10 13.41 -10.38 -5.93
N ILE A 11 12.62 -11.34 -6.41
CA ILE A 11 11.20 -11.17 -6.77
C ILE A 11 10.42 -10.37 -5.71
N PRO A 12 10.45 -10.72 -4.39
CA PRO A 12 9.71 -9.96 -3.38
C PRO A 12 10.16 -8.50 -3.24
N ALA A 13 11.45 -8.19 -3.44
CA ALA A 13 11.93 -6.82 -3.39
C ALA A 13 11.41 -5.99 -4.57
N VAL A 14 11.36 -6.59 -5.77
CA VAL A 14 10.81 -5.94 -6.97
C VAL A 14 9.32 -5.65 -6.79
N PHE A 15 8.54 -6.61 -6.28
CA PHE A 15 7.12 -6.41 -6.03
C PHE A 15 6.84 -5.27 -5.03
N LYS A 16 7.65 -5.13 -3.98
CA LYS A 16 7.53 -3.99 -3.03
C LYS A 16 7.82 -2.64 -3.67
N ILE A 17 8.80 -2.59 -4.58
CA ILE A 17 9.11 -1.36 -5.32
C ILE A 17 7.95 -1.00 -6.25
N VAL A 18 7.40 -1.99 -6.95
CA VAL A 18 6.23 -1.79 -7.81
C VAL A 18 5.01 -1.31 -7.01
N GLU A 19 4.75 -1.90 -5.85
CA GLU A 19 3.68 -1.46 -4.95
C GLU A 19 3.86 0.00 -4.53
N MET A 20 5.06 0.39 -4.10
CA MET A 20 5.36 1.79 -3.75
C MET A 20 5.16 2.77 -4.92
N ILE A 21 5.49 2.36 -6.15
CA ILE A 21 5.27 3.20 -7.34
C ILE A 21 3.77 3.37 -7.60
N ILE A 22 2.99 2.30 -7.47
CA ILE A 22 1.53 2.33 -7.66
C ILE A 22 0.87 3.24 -6.60
N ASP A 23 1.27 3.11 -5.33
CA ASP A 23 0.78 3.97 -4.25
C ASP A 23 1.08 5.46 -4.52
N LEU A 24 2.28 5.76 -5.03
CA LEU A 24 2.66 7.13 -5.38
C LEU A 24 1.82 7.68 -6.55
N ILE A 25 1.54 6.86 -7.56
CA ILE A 25 0.62 7.22 -8.65
C ILE A 25 -0.79 7.49 -8.11
N LEU A 26 -1.28 6.65 -7.18
CA LEU A 26 -2.59 6.81 -6.56
C LEU A 26 -2.71 8.12 -5.78
N ILE A 27 -1.67 8.47 -5.00
CA ILE A 27 -1.60 9.75 -4.28
C ILE A 27 -1.71 10.93 -5.25
N ILE A 28 -0.97 10.91 -6.37
CA ILE A 28 -1.03 11.98 -7.38
C ILE A 28 -2.43 12.07 -8.00
N LEU A 29 -3.03 10.93 -8.37
CA LEU A 29 -4.36 10.86 -8.97
C LEU A 29 -5.44 11.43 -8.04
N VAL A 30 -5.40 11.08 -6.76
CA VAL A 30 -6.35 11.59 -5.76
C VAL A 30 -6.13 13.09 -5.54
N ALA A 31 -4.88 13.56 -5.52
CA ALA A 31 -4.56 14.98 -5.34
C ALA A 31 -5.02 15.88 -6.49
N VAL A 32 -5.01 15.37 -7.72
CA VAL A 32 -5.40 16.15 -8.91
C VAL A 32 -6.91 16.07 -9.19
N SER A 33 -7.61 15.07 -8.66
CA SER A 33 -9.03 14.86 -8.94
C SER A 33 -9.94 15.73 -8.06
N SER A 34 -10.73 16.59 -8.70
CA SER A 34 -11.74 17.45 -8.05
C SER A 34 -12.83 16.66 -7.32
N VAL A 35 -13.12 15.43 -7.76
CA VAL A 35 -14.11 14.52 -7.16
C VAL A 35 -13.65 14.03 -5.78
N TYR A 36 -12.35 13.83 -5.61
CA TYR A 36 -11.75 13.33 -4.38
C TYR A 36 -11.14 14.44 -3.51
N THR A 37 -11.26 15.71 -3.92
CA THR A 37 -10.82 16.87 -3.11
C THR A 37 -11.80 17.18 -1.96
N ILE A 38 -13.01 16.60 -1.98
CA ILE A 38 -14.05 16.77 -0.95
C ILE A 38 -13.70 15.91 0.29
N PRO A 39 -13.83 16.44 1.53
CA PRO A 39 -13.43 15.72 2.74
C PRO A 39 -14.28 14.46 2.94
N GLY A 40 -13.60 13.31 3.03
CA GLY A 40 -14.17 11.99 3.28
C GLY A 40 -13.50 10.92 2.40
N PRO A 41 -13.92 10.76 1.13
CA PRO A 41 -13.40 9.72 0.25
C PRO A 41 -11.92 9.89 -0.10
N GLY A 42 -11.50 11.10 -0.46
CA GLY A 42 -10.09 11.37 -0.77
C GLY A 42 -9.17 11.14 0.43
N GLY A 43 -9.63 11.49 1.63
CA GLY A 43 -8.88 11.27 2.87
C GLY A 43 -8.64 9.78 3.16
N TRP A 44 -9.62 8.92 2.91
CA TRP A 44 -9.47 7.47 3.04
C TRP A 44 -8.47 6.91 2.02
N LEU A 45 -8.58 7.33 0.75
CA LEU A 45 -7.65 6.91 -0.30
C LEU A 45 -6.21 7.32 0.00
N PHE A 46 -5.99 8.54 0.49
CA PHE A 46 -4.67 9.00 0.94
C PHE A 46 -4.15 8.21 2.14
N PHE A 47 -5.00 7.96 3.14
CA PHE A 47 -4.61 7.20 4.31
C PHE A 47 -4.12 5.80 3.94
N VAL A 48 -4.89 5.09 3.10
CA VAL A 48 -4.52 3.74 2.65
C VAL A 48 -3.21 3.75 1.88
N ALA A 49 -3.05 4.63 0.88
CA ALA A 49 -1.84 4.69 0.04
C ALA A 49 -0.58 5.07 0.84
N ILE A 50 -0.69 5.97 1.81
CA ILE A 50 0.45 6.35 2.67
C ILE A 50 0.79 5.21 3.63
N LEU A 51 -0.22 4.53 4.19
CA LEU A 51 -0.02 3.41 5.11
C LEU A 51 0.69 2.25 4.40
N THR A 52 0.23 1.85 3.22
CA THR A 52 0.84 0.76 2.43
C THR A 52 2.24 1.11 1.98
N MET A 53 2.47 2.35 1.52
CA MET A 53 3.80 2.83 1.17
C MET A 53 4.77 2.76 2.37
N LEU A 54 4.32 3.17 3.56
CA LEU A 54 5.14 3.14 4.77
C LEU A 54 5.47 1.71 5.21
N VAL A 55 4.47 0.81 5.14
CA VAL A 55 4.65 -0.62 5.45
C VAL A 55 5.64 -1.28 4.48
N SER A 56 5.48 -1.07 3.17
CA SER A 56 6.36 -1.63 2.16
C SER A 56 7.78 -1.05 2.22
N LEU A 57 7.93 0.24 2.54
CA LEU A 57 9.23 0.86 2.80
C LEU A 57 9.91 0.27 4.05
N PHE A 58 9.17 0.09 5.14
CA PHE A 58 9.68 -0.49 6.38
C PHE A 58 10.23 -1.90 6.16
N PHE A 59 9.44 -2.78 5.52
CA PHE A 59 9.89 -4.13 5.22
C PHE A 59 11.04 -4.16 4.21
N TYR A 60 11.06 -3.25 3.23
CA TYR A 60 12.17 -3.14 2.28
C TYR A 60 13.49 -2.79 3.00
N LEU A 61 13.48 -1.80 3.90
CA LEU A 61 14.67 -1.37 4.65
C LEU A 61 15.20 -2.46 5.59
N ILE A 62 14.33 -3.23 6.24
CA ILE A 62 14.72 -4.35 7.11
C ILE A 62 15.49 -5.42 6.33
N HIS A 63 15.00 -5.78 5.14
CA HIS A 63 15.62 -6.80 4.32
C HIS A 63 16.91 -6.31 3.65
N LEU A 64 16.94 -5.04 3.20
CA LEU A 64 18.11 -4.42 2.59
C LEU A 64 19.27 -4.24 3.58
N THR A 65 18.95 -3.93 4.84
CA THR A 65 19.93 -3.77 5.93
C THR A 65 20.31 -5.10 6.59
N ASN A 66 19.72 -6.22 6.14
CA ASN A 66 19.92 -7.55 6.73
C ASN A 66 19.67 -7.60 8.25
N ALA A 67 18.79 -6.72 8.75
CA ALA A 67 18.44 -6.59 10.16
C ALA A 67 17.53 -7.73 10.66
N ILE A 68 17.28 -8.73 9.80
CA ILE A 68 16.46 -9.91 10.04
C ILE A 68 16.92 -10.66 11.30
N TYR A 69 18.24 -10.70 11.56
CA TYR A 69 18.82 -11.35 12.74
C TYR A 69 18.49 -10.67 14.09
N LYS A 70 17.95 -9.45 14.08
CA LYS A 70 17.62 -8.71 15.31
C LYS A 70 16.20 -8.96 15.80
N PHE A 71 15.32 -9.52 14.95
CA PHE A 71 13.95 -9.87 15.30
C PHE A 71 13.81 -11.39 15.37
N ALA A 72 13.64 -11.92 16.59
CA ALA A 72 13.61 -13.35 16.90
C ALA A 72 12.29 -14.07 16.50
N GLY A 73 11.68 -13.70 15.37
CA GLY A 73 10.42 -14.26 14.89
C GLY A 73 10.44 -14.60 13.39
N PRO A 74 9.46 -15.37 12.88
CA PRO A 74 9.33 -15.66 11.46
C PRO A 74 8.92 -14.38 10.70
N MET A 75 9.91 -13.53 10.39
CA MET A 75 9.71 -12.22 9.76
C MET A 75 8.94 -12.30 8.42
N THR A 76 9.13 -13.38 7.67
CA THR A 76 8.40 -13.64 6.42
C THR A 76 6.89 -13.84 6.64
N LEU A 77 6.50 -14.46 7.76
CA LEU A 77 5.09 -14.67 8.10
C LEU A 77 4.43 -13.36 8.54
N VAL A 78 5.15 -12.54 9.32
CA VAL A 78 4.69 -11.19 9.72
C VAL A 78 4.51 -10.31 8.48
N GLU A 79 5.47 -10.34 7.56
CA GLU A 79 5.37 -9.62 6.29
C GLU A 79 4.14 -10.06 5.48
N PHE A 80 3.91 -11.36 5.35
CA PHE A 80 2.75 -11.89 4.63
C PHE A 80 1.41 -11.41 5.22
N ILE A 81 1.29 -11.39 6.56
CA ILE A 81 0.10 -10.88 7.24
C ILE A 81 -0.07 -9.38 6.98
N CYS A 82 1.01 -8.60 7.08
CA CYS A 82 0.95 -7.16 6.82
C CYS A 82 0.52 -6.85 5.39
N ILE A 83 1.07 -7.56 4.39
CA ILE A 83 0.67 -7.41 2.98
C ILE A 83 -0.81 -7.80 2.80
N THR A 84 -1.26 -8.87 3.45
CA THR A 84 -2.67 -9.29 3.41
C THR A 84 -3.59 -8.20 3.94
N ILE A 85 -3.26 -7.60 5.09
CA ILE A 85 -4.05 -6.49 5.67
C ILE A 85 -4.03 -5.26 4.75
N CYS A 86 -2.88 -4.93 4.17
CA CYS A 86 -2.75 -3.84 3.18
C CYS A 86 -3.61 -4.07 1.94
N SER A 87 -3.71 -5.32 1.47
CA SER A 87 -4.56 -5.69 0.33
C SER A 87 -6.05 -5.52 0.65
N VAL A 88 -6.48 -5.82 1.88
CA VAL A 88 -7.85 -5.58 2.34
C VAL A 88 -8.16 -4.09 2.40
N PHE A 89 -7.22 -3.27 2.90
CA PHE A 89 -7.39 -1.81 2.90
C PHE A 89 -7.49 -1.24 1.47
N HIS A 90 -6.70 -1.75 0.53
CA HIS A 90 -6.82 -1.41 -0.88
C HIS A 90 -8.16 -1.81 -1.49
N LEU A 91 -8.71 -2.96 -1.12
CA LEU A 91 -10.03 -3.38 -1.55
C LEU A 91 -11.12 -2.42 -1.04
N ILE A 92 -11.04 -2.04 0.24
CA ILE A 92 -11.97 -1.07 0.84
C ILE A 92 -11.83 0.31 0.15
N ALA A 93 -10.60 0.75 -0.12
CA ALA A 93 -10.32 1.97 -0.87
C ALA A 93 -10.98 1.97 -2.26
N MET A 94 -10.91 0.85 -3.00
CA MET A 94 -11.59 0.70 -4.28
C MET A 94 -13.12 0.80 -4.16
N ILE A 95 -13.69 0.21 -3.10
CA ILE A 95 -15.14 0.29 -2.82
C ILE A 95 -15.55 1.75 -2.54
N VAL A 96 -14.79 2.46 -1.70
CA VAL A 96 -15.05 3.87 -1.37
C VAL A 96 -14.94 4.75 -2.62
N ALA A 97 -13.94 4.52 -3.47
CA ALA A 97 -13.81 5.22 -4.75
C ALA A 97 -15.03 4.98 -5.66
N ALA A 98 -15.46 3.72 -5.80
CA ALA A 98 -16.62 3.35 -6.61
C ALA A 98 -17.95 3.90 -6.06
N ALA A 99 -18.08 4.05 -4.74
CA ALA A 99 -19.25 4.65 -4.10
C ALA A 99 -19.31 6.18 -4.26
N THR A 100 -18.17 6.83 -4.46
CA THR A 100 -18.06 8.30 -4.52
C THR A 100 -18.40 8.88 -5.90
N VAL A 101 -18.32 8.07 -6.96
CA VAL A 101 -18.68 8.50 -8.32
C VAL A 101 -20.21 8.57 -8.46
N SER A 102 -20.77 9.75 -8.19
CA SER A 102 -22.18 10.08 -8.40
C SER A 102 -22.55 10.03 -9.89
N GLY A 103 -22.93 8.84 -10.38
CA GLY A 103 -23.34 8.64 -11.78
C GLY A 103 -23.44 7.20 -12.24
N VAL A 104 -22.91 6.24 -11.47
CA VAL A 104 -23.12 4.81 -11.70
C VAL A 104 -23.54 4.20 -10.36
N PRO A 105 -24.70 3.52 -10.26
CA PRO A 105 -25.05 2.82 -9.03
C PRO A 105 -24.03 1.70 -8.83
N SER A 106 -22.99 1.96 -8.04
CA SER A 106 -22.20 0.89 -7.47
C SER A 106 -23.13 0.18 -6.48
N ALA A 107 -23.37 -1.12 -6.71
CA ALA A 107 -24.32 -1.94 -5.94
C ALA A 107 -24.08 -1.94 -4.42
N ILE A 108 -22.95 -1.39 -3.97
CA ILE A 108 -22.54 -1.28 -2.57
C ILE A 108 -23.06 0.02 -1.93
N ALA A 109 -23.28 1.09 -2.69
CA ALA A 109 -23.89 2.33 -2.18
C ALA A 109 -25.43 2.24 -2.03
N SER A 110 -26.04 1.17 -2.55
CA SER A 110 -27.48 0.92 -2.55
C SER A 110 -27.93 -0.24 -1.65
N ALA A 111 -27.04 -0.79 -0.81
CA ALA A 111 -27.31 -1.87 0.13
C ALA A 111 -27.46 -1.35 1.57
#